data_AF-A0A929ANR7-F1
#
_entry.id   AF-A0A929ANR7-F1
#
_cell.length_a   1.000
_cell.length_b   1.000
_cell.length_c   1.000
_cell.angle_alpha   90.00
_cell.angle_beta   90.00
_cell.angle_gamma   90.00
#
_symmetry.space_group_name_H-M   'P 1'
#
loop_
_entity.id
_entity.type
_entity.pdbx_description
1 polymer ?
#
loop_
_entity_poly.entity_id
_entity_poly.type
_entity_poly.pdbx_seq_one_letter_code
_entity_poly.pdbx_strand_id
1 'polypeptide(L)'
;MLLSCRASNLGEPNGWSTYRNPRYNFEFPYPTHWKPFPIPDNLDGQAFGDPQEPSTQVRGWAGNNLSEDEVVLPSSPPIDTRESHQQNFTTEQGLTGKLQVDIGSEISLMKLTFSQGNVRYNWQGQCDSEQFDDYYRFFYYIARQYSLSSLEEDGE
;
A
#
# COMPACT_ATOMS: atom_id res chain seq x y z
N MET A 1 40.54 23.03 1.05
CA MET A 1 39.41 22.76 0.13
C MET A 1 39.19 21.26 0.15
N LEU A 2 38.23 20.79 0.95
CA LEU A 2 37.96 19.37 1.14
C LEU A 2 37.02 18.86 0.05
N LEU A 3 37.30 17.63 -0.40
CA LEU A 3 36.72 16.97 -1.56
C LEU A 3 35.24 16.64 -1.39
N SER A 4 34.56 16.74 -2.53
CA SER A 4 33.21 16.32 -2.91
C SER A 4 32.77 14.96 -2.36
N CYS A 5 31.51 14.87 -1.94
CA CYS A 5 30.67 13.68 -2.13
C CYS A 5 29.57 14.04 -3.13
N ARG A 6 29.82 13.82 -4.43
CA ARG A 6 28.74 13.63 -5.39
C ARG A 6 28.24 12.20 -5.19
N ALA A 7 27.13 12.05 -4.48
CA ALA A 7 26.33 10.84 -4.60
C ALA A 7 25.87 10.76 -6.07
N SER A 8 26.51 9.91 -6.84
CA SER A 8 25.98 9.44 -8.11
C SER A 8 24.67 8.72 -7.77
N ASN A 9 23.52 9.36 -8.02
CA ASN A 9 22.23 8.67 -8.10
C ASN A 9 22.30 7.71 -9.30
N LEU A 10 22.89 6.56 -9.05
CA LEU A 10 22.92 5.41 -9.94
C LEU A 10 21.54 4.75 -9.86
N GLY A 11 20.69 5.07 -10.83
CA GLY A 11 19.58 4.23 -11.27
C GLY A 11 18.26 4.41 -10.51
N GLU A 12 17.51 5.48 -10.80
CA GLU A 12 16.06 5.30 -10.84
C GLU A 12 15.76 4.42 -12.06
N PRO A 13 15.12 3.25 -11.92
CA PRO A 13 14.70 2.47 -13.07
C PRO A 13 13.68 3.33 -13.85
N ASN A 14 14.09 3.78 -15.04
CA ASN A 14 13.35 4.67 -15.94
C ASN A 14 11.82 4.40 -15.94
N GLY A 15 11.06 5.13 -15.10
CA GLY A 15 9.60 5.08 -15.07
C GLY A 15 8.94 4.90 -13.69
N TRP A 16 9.70 4.63 -12.63
CA TRP A 16 9.16 4.44 -11.27
C TRP A 16 9.66 5.48 -10.29
N SER A 17 8.76 5.92 -9.40
CA SER A 17 9.06 6.73 -8.23
C SER A 17 8.60 5.98 -6.97
N THR A 18 9.08 6.40 -5.80
CA THR A 18 8.74 5.76 -4.52
C THR A 18 8.00 6.73 -3.63
N TYR A 19 6.81 6.35 -3.17
CA TYR A 19 6.10 7.09 -2.13
C TYR A 19 6.63 6.64 -0.78
N ARG A 20 6.87 7.59 0.13
CA ARG A 20 7.30 7.34 1.50
C ARG A 20 6.35 8.04 2.46
N ASN A 21 5.83 7.30 3.42
CA ASN A 21 5.05 7.85 4.51
C ASN A 21 5.93 7.97 5.77
N PRO A 22 6.38 9.17 6.15
CA PRO A 22 7.27 9.35 7.30
C PRO A 22 6.58 9.13 8.66
N ARG A 23 5.24 9.14 8.71
CA ARG A 23 4.48 8.98 9.96
C ARG A 23 4.44 7.52 10.40
N TYR A 24 4.29 6.59 9.45
CA TYR A 24 4.22 5.15 9.72
C TYR A 24 5.38 4.35 9.10
N ASN A 25 6.37 5.02 8.52
CA ASN A 25 7.58 4.45 7.94
C ASN A 25 7.30 3.33 6.92
N PHE A 26 6.37 3.57 6.01
CA PHE A 26 6.12 2.64 4.91
C PHE A 26 6.37 3.29 3.55
N GLU A 27 6.66 2.45 2.57
CA GLU A 27 6.90 2.88 1.20
C GLU A 27 6.40 1.86 0.18
N PHE A 28 6.08 2.36 -1.01
CA PHE A 28 5.76 1.53 -2.17
C PHE A 28 6.08 2.28 -3.48
N PRO A 29 6.41 1.56 -4.56
CA PRO A 29 6.67 2.17 -5.85
C PRO A 29 5.38 2.55 -6.59
N TYR A 30 5.45 3.56 -7.43
CA TYR A 30 4.37 3.96 -8.34
C TYR A 30 4.96 4.52 -9.65
N PRO A 31 4.24 4.51 -10.78
CA PRO A 31 4.77 5.08 -12.02
C PRO A 31 4.97 6.59 -11.90
N THR A 32 6.13 7.10 -12.31
CA THR A 32 6.50 8.53 -12.14
C THR A 32 5.52 9.50 -12.83
N HIS A 33 4.84 9.05 -13.88
CA HIS A 33 3.87 9.86 -14.62
C HIS A 33 2.48 9.89 -14.00
N TRP A 34 2.22 9.06 -12.97
CA TRP A 34 0.97 9.08 -12.24
C TRP A 34 0.87 10.31 -11.35
N LYS A 35 -0.35 10.85 -11.24
CA LYS A 35 -0.59 12.09 -10.51
C LYS A 35 -0.93 11.79 -9.06
N PRO A 36 -0.30 12.46 -8.08
CA PRO A 36 -0.71 12.34 -6.69
C PRO A 36 -2.07 13.01 -6.49
N PHE A 37 -2.91 12.38 -5.70
CA PHE A 37 -4.07 13.04 -5.08
C PHE A 37 -3.61 14.01 -3.98
N PRO A 38 -4.45 14.92 -3.48
CA PRO A 38 -4.12 15.69 -2.30
C PRO A 38 -3.77 14.77 -1.11
N ILE A 39 -2.68 15.09 -0.41
CA ILE A 39 -2.30 14.38 0.82
C ILE A 39 -3.38 14.69 1.88
N PRO A 40 -3.90 13.68 2.61
CA PRO A 40 -4.83 13.94 3.70
C PRO A 40 -4.15 14.68 4.86
N ASP A 41 -4.90 15.51 5.59
CA ASP A 41 -4.37 16.34 6.68
C ASP A 41 -3.69 15.52 7.80
N ASN A 42 -4.15 14.29 8.03
CA ASN A 42 -3.58 13.38 9.03
C ASN A 42 -2.26 12.71 8.59
N LEU A 43 -1.87 12.86 7.31
CA LEU A 43 -0.70 12.25 6.69
C LEU A 43 -0.68 10.71 6.77
N ASP A 44 -1.84 10.08 6.93
CA ASP A 44 -1.93 8.63 7.15
C ASP A 44 -1.74 7.81 5.85
N GLY A 45 -1.68 8.46 4.69
CA GLY A 45 -1.50 7.77 3.41
C GLY A 45 -1.48 8.70 2.20
N GLN A 46 -1.43 8.11 1.01
CA GLN A 46 -1.44 8.81 -0.27
C GLN A 46 -1.97 7.91 -1.38
N ALA A 47 -2.68 8.52 -2.34
CA ALA A 47 -3.08 7.86 -3.59
C ALA A 47 -2.38 8.48 -4.81
N PHE A 48 -2.15 7.66 -5.82
CA PHE A 48 -1.63 8.05 -7.14
C PHE A 48 -2.54 7.46 -8.21
N GLY A 49 -2.93 8.27 -9.19
CA GLY A 49 -3.82 7.86 -10.27
C GLY A 49 -3.16 7.97 -11.64
N ASP A 50 -3.56 7.09 -12.55
CA ASP A 50 -3.17 7.16 -13.94
C ASP A 50 -3.86 8.36 -14.62
N PRO A 51 -3.11 9.31 -15.23
CA PRO A 51 -3.72 10.44 -15.92
C PRO A 51 -4.47 10.05 -17.20
N GLN A 52 -4.25 8.85 -17.75
CA GLN A 52 -4.90 8.34 -18.96
C GLN A 52 -6.10 7.45 -18.64
N GLU A 53 -6.08 6.77 -17.50
CA GLU A 53 -7.13 5.85 -17.05
C GLU A 53 -7.66 6.30 -15.67
N PRO A 54 -8.69 7.17 -15.62
CA PRO A 54 -9.10 7.85 -14.37
C PRO A 54 -9.61 6.94 -13.25
N SER A 55 -10.07 5.73 -13.59
CA SER A 55 -10.50 4.68 -12.64
C SER A 55 -9.32 3.94 -12.01
N THR A 56 -8.12 4.05 -12.62
CA THR A 56 -6.92 3.32 -12.25
C THR A 56 -6.09 4.10 -11.24
N GLN A 57 -5.88 3.50 -10.07
CA GLN A 57 -5.11 4.11 -8.99
C GLN A 57 -4.43 3.08 -8.09
N VAL A 58 -3.43 3.56 -7.34
CA VAL A 58 -2.84 2.86 -6.20
C VAL A 58 -2.89 3.77 -4.97
N ARG A 59 -3.08 3.17 -3.80
CA ARG A 59 -3.13 3.89 -2.53
C ARG A 59 -2.46 3.07 -1.44
N GLY A 60 -1.66 3.71 -0.61
CA GLY A 60 -1.19 3.14 0.65
C GLY A 60 -1.59 4.01 1.83
N TRP A 61 -1.97 3.37 2.93
CA TRP A 61 -2.28 4.06 4.18
C TRP A 61 -2.03 3.15 5.38
N ALA A 62 -1.81 3.77 6.52
CA ALA A 62 -1.66 3.08 7.79
C ALA A 62 -2.38 3.83 8.91
N GLY A 63 -2.67 3.12 9.98
CA GLY A 63 -3.32 3.68 11.15
C GLY A 63 -3.18 2.76 12.34
N ASN A 64 -3.35 3.31 13.53
CA ASN A 64 -3.46 2.49 14.72
C ASN A 64 -4.71 1.60 14.60
N ASN A 65 -4.56 0.31 14.90
CA ASN A 65 -5.67 -0.59 15.18
C ASN A 65 -6.37 -0.05 16.43
N LEU A 66 -7.31 0.88 16.24
CA LEU A 66 -8.39 1.03 17.19
C LEU A 66 -9.11 -0.31 17.15
N SER A 67 -9.02 -1.07 18.24
CA SER A 67 -9.75 -2.31 18.41
C SER A 67 -11.19 -2.11 17.93
N GLU A 68 -11.59 -2.84 16.87
CA GLU A 68 -12.98 -2.94 16.43
C GLU A 68 -13.91 -3.53 17.52
N ASP A 69 -13.34 -3.91 18.67
CA ASP A 69 -14.04 -4.41 19.86
C ASP A 69 -14.85 -3.35 20.64
N GLU A 70 -14.80 -2.05 20.30
CA GLU A 70 -15.59 -1.01 21.01
C GLU A 70 -16.91 -0.60 20.33
N VAL A 71 -17.35 -1.28 19.28
CA VAL A 71 -18.70 -1.05 18.71
C VAL A 71 -19.46 -2.36 18.50
N VAL A 72 -19.75 -3.06 19.60
CA VAL A 72 -20.80 -4.08 19.62
C VAL A 72 -22.16 -3.37 19.56
N LEU A 73 -22.66 -3.09 18.36
CA LEU A 73 -24.08 -2.82 18.16
C LEU A 73 -24.84 -4.15 18.26
N PRO A 74 -25.82 -4.30 19.17
CA PRO A 74 -26.50 -5.57 19.40
C PRO A 74 -27.65 -5.76 18.39
N SER A 75 -27.37 -5.93 17.10
CA SER A 75 -28.41 -6.31 16.13
C SER A 75 -27.88 -6.56 14.71
N SER A 76 -27.00 -7.54 14.56
CA SER A 76 -26.83 -8.23 13.27
C SER A 76 -26.69 -9.74 13.55
N PRO A 77 -27.31 -10.62 12.74
CA PRO A 77 -27.05 -12.06 12.84
C PRO A 77 -25.54 -12.32 12.67
N PRO A 78 -24.99 -13.42 13.19
CA PRO A 78 -23.57 -13.71 13.10
C PRO A 78 -23.22 -13.92 11.63
N ILE A 79 -22.80 -12.86 10.96
CA ILE A 79 -21.96 -12.95 9.77
C ILE A 79 -20.74 -13.71 10.28
N ASP A 80 -20.43 -14.84 9.64
CA ASP A 80 -19.28 -15.68 9.97
C ASP A 80 -18.00 -14.83 9.79
N THR A 81 -17.61 -14.09 10.83
CA THR A 81 -16.42 -13.24 10.92
C THR A 81 -15.15 -14.06 11.09
N ARG A 82 -15.14 -15.31 10.61
CA ARG A 82 -13.92 -15.97 10.12
C ARG A 82 -13.42 -15.31 8.82
N GLU A 83 -13.52 -13.97 8.74
CA GLU A 83 -12.79 -13.10 7.84
C GLU A 83 -11.32 -13.50 8.00
N SER A 84 -10.90 -14.30 7.04
CA SER A 84 -9.76 -15.18 7.14
C SER A 84 -8.50 -14.43 7.59
N HIS A 85 -8.02 -14.75 8.80
CA HIS A 85 -6.66 -14.48 9.27
C HIS A 85 -5.60 -15.20 8.42
N GLN A 86 -5.97 -15.88 7.32
CA GLN A 86 -5.01 -16.53 6.45
C GLN A 86 -4.18 -15.48 5.76
N GLN A 87 -2.97 -15.32 6.27
CA GLN A 87 -1.89 -14.70 5.54
C GLN A 87 -1.57 -15.59 4.33
N ASN A 88 -1.61 -15.01 3.14
CA ASN A 88 -1.43 -15.71 1.87
C ASN A 88 -0.41 -15.00 0.96
N PHE A 89 0.28 -13.99 1.47
CA PHE A 89 1.18 -13.15 0.71
C PHE A 89 2.39 -12.72 1.55
N THR A 90 3.55 -12.65 0.90
CA THR A 90 4.80 -12.19 1.49
C THR A 90 5.47 -11.21 0.54
N THR A 91 5.81 -10.01 1.04
CA THR A 91 6.56 -8.99 0.26
C THR A 91 8.01 -9.42 0.05
N GLU A 92 8.76 -8.72 -0.80
CA GLU A 92 10.20 -9.00 -1.00
C GLU A 92 11.03 -8.73 0.27
N GLN A 93 10.58 -7.83 1.14
CA GLN A 93 11.19 -7.60 2.46
C GLN A 93 10.85 -8.70 3.48
N GLY A 94 9.90 -9.59 3.19
CA GLY A 94 9.45 -10.65 4.10
C GLY A 94 8.23 -10.30 4.96
N LEU A 95 7.57 -9.16 4.72
CA LEU A 95 6.34 -8.80 5.42
C LEU A 95 5.23 -9.75 5.00
N THR A 96 4.55 -10.35 5.96
CA THR A 96 3.51 -11.37 5.70
C THR A 96 2.13 -10.81 6.00
N GLY A 97 1.20 -10.98 5.06
CA GLY A 97 -0.13 -10.37 5.11
C GLY A 97 -1.18 -11.12 4.29
N LYS A 98 -2.38 -10.55 4.24
CA LYS A 98 -3.49 -10.99 3.38
C LYS A 98 -3.51 -10.12 2.13
N LEU A 99 -3.29 -10.74 0.97
CA LEU A 99 -3.59 -10.17 -0.33
C LEU A 99 -4.96 -10.70 -0.77
N GLN A 100 -5.94 -9.81 -0.88
CA GLN A 100 -7.29 -10.09 -1.31
C GLN A 100 -7.55 -9.45 -2.67
N VAL A 101 -8.28 -10.17 -3.53
CA VAL A 101 -8.69 -9.69 -4.85
C VAL A 101 -10.21 -9.75 -4.90
N ASP A 102 -10.82 -8.60 -5.16
CA ASP A 102 -12.27 -8.45 -5.25
C ASP A 102 -12.62 -8.00 -6.67
N ILE A 103 -13.21 -8.90 -7.47
CA ILE A 103 -13.63 -8.62 -8.85
C ILE A 103 -15.07 -8.09 -8.81
N GLY A 104 -15.24 -6.80 -9.11
CA GLY A 104 -16.54 -6.17 -9.21
C GLY A 104 -17.11 -6.18 -10.62
N SER A 105 -18.32 -5.66 -10.78
CA SER A 105 -18.95 -5.45 -12.10
C SER A 105 -18.41 -4.22 -12.83
N GLU A 106 -17.99 -3.20 -12.09
CA GLU A 106 -17.44 -1.95 -12.63
C GLU A 106 -15.98 -1.80 -12.23
N ILE A 107 -15.69 -1.91 -10.93
CA ILE A 107 -14.36 -1.73 -10.37
C ILE A 107 -13.85 -3.02 -9.74
N SER A 108 -12.59 -3.35 -10.01
CA SER A 108 -11.89 -4.48 -9.39
C SER A 108 -10.74 -3.97 -8.52
N LEU A 109 -10.50 -4.66 -7.42
CA LEU A 109 -9.57 -4.26 -6.36
C LEU A 109 -8.57 -5.37 -6.06
N MET A 110 -7.33 -4.97 -5.77
CA MET A 110 -6.33 -5.81 -5.11
C MET A 110 -5.88 -5.11 -3.83
N LYS A 111 -6.07 -5.76 -2.67
CA LYS A 111 -5.78 -5.17 -1.36
C LYS A 111 -4.80 -6.03 -0.58
N LEU A 112 -3.68 -5.43 -0.16
CA LEU A 112 -2.74 -6.02 0.79
C LEU A 112 -3.00 -5.41 2.17
N THR A 113 -3.19 -6.26 3.18
CA THR A 113 -3.30 -5.83 4.58
C THR A 113 -2.39 -6.68 5.46
N PHE A 114 -1.65 -6.02 6.34
CA PHE A 114 -0.88 -6.66 7.41
C PHE A 114 -0.81 -5.76 8.64
N SER A 115 -0.32 -6.29 9.76
CA SER A 115 -0.18 -5.54 11.01
C SER A 115 1.20 -5.77 11.63
N GLN A 116 1.75 -4.71 12.22
CA GLN A 116 2.97 -4.77 13.02
C GLN A 116 2.74 -3.97 14.30
N GLY A 117 2.86 -4.63 15.46
CA GLY A 117 2.44 -4.04 16.73
C GLY A 117 0.98 -3.56 16.67
N ASN A 118 0.76 -2.29 17.01
CA ASN A 118 -0.57 -1.67 17.01
C ASN A 118 -0.94 -0.99 15.68
N VAL A 119 -0.12 -1.10 14.63
CA VAL A 119 -0.37 -0.43 13.35
C VAL A 119 -0.88 -1.43 12.33
N ARG A 120 -1.97 -1.08 11.63
CA ARG A 120 -2.45 -1.77 10.44
C ARG A 120 -2.00 -1.02 9.19
N TYR A 121 -1.34 -1.75 8.31
CA TYR A 121 -0.86 -1.26 7.03
C TYR A 121 -1.77 -1.77 5.92
N ASN A 122 -2.06 -0.91 4.96
CA ASN A 122 -2.90 -1.22 3.83
C ASN A 122 -2.27 -0.68 2.56
N TRP A 123 -2.37 -1.47 1.50
CA TRP A 123 -2.13 -1.05 0.14
C TRP A 123 -3.27 -1.54 -0.75
N GLN A 124 -3.67 -0.73 -1.72
CA GLN A 124 -4.75 -1.05 -2.66
C GLN A 124 -4.36 -0.63 -4.07
N GLY A 125 -4.51 -1.55 -5.02
CA GLY A 125 -4.65 -1.26 -6.45
C GLY A 125 -6.12 -1.33 -6.87
N GLN A 126 -6.52 -0.47 -7.79
CA GLN A 126 -7.87 -0.37 -8.31
C GLN A 126 -7.82 -0.02 -9.80
N CYS A 127 -8.69 -0.61 -10.62
CA CYS A 127 -8.98 -0.17 -11.98
C CYS A 127 -10.39 -0.62 -12.39
N ASP A 128 -10.81 -0.24 -13.61
CA ASP A 128 -11.99 -0.83 -14.25
C ASP A 128 -11.83 -2.34 -14.38
N SER A 129 -12.92 -3.07 -14.14
CA SER A 129 -12.91 -4.53 -14.10
C SER A 129 -12.59 -5.15 -15.44
N GLU A 130 -12.96 -4.48 -16.53
CA GLU A 130 -12.64 -4.90 -17.90
C GLU A 130 -11.12 -4.89 -18.18
N GLN A 131 -10.35 -4.08 -17.46
CA GLN A 131 -8.90 -3.96 -17.59
C GLN A 131 -8.13 -4.74 -16.52
N PHE A 132 -8.83 -5.38 -15.57
CA PHE A 132 -8.18 -5.91 -14.37
C PHE A 132 -7.18 -7.03 -14.67
N ASP A 133 -7.41 -7.84 -15.70
CA ASP A 133 -6.47 -8.88 -16.11
C ASP A 133 -5.12 -8.29 -16.54
N ASP A 134 -5.12 -7.14 -17.22
CA ASP A 134 -3.91 -6.42 -17.64
C ASP A 134 -3.21 -5.79 -16.43
N TYR A 135 -3.98 -5.18 -15.52
CA TYR A 135 -3.44 -4.52 -14.33
C TYR A 135 -3.09 -5.49 -13.19
N TYR A 136 -3.55 -6.74 -13.21
CA TYR A 136 -3.33 -7.70 -12.12
C TYR A 136 -1.85 -7.84 -11.79
N ARG A 137 -1.02 -8.07 -12.82
CA ARG A 137 0.43 -8.23 -12.64
C ARG A 137 1.10 -6.94 -12.17
N PHE A 138 0.61 -5.80 -12.65
CA PHE A 138 1.10 -4.49 -12.25
C PHE A 138 0.82 -4.22 -10.76
N PHE A 139 -0.41 -4.44 -10.30
CA PHE A 139 -0.79 -4.30 -8.90
C PHE A 139 -0.05 -5.30 -8.01
N TYR A 140 0.05 -6.56 -8.45
CA TYR A 140 0.78 -7.58 -7.72
C TYR A 140 2.27 -7.23 -7.56
N TYR A 141 2.89 -6.65 -8.59
CA TYR A 141 4.26 -6.16 -8.53
C TYR A 141 4.43 -5.10 -7.43
N ILE A 142 3.57 -4.06 -7.42
CA ILE A 142 3.68 -3.00 -6.41
C ILE A 142 3.45 -3.57 -5.00
N ALA A 143 2.46 -4.45 -4.82
CA ALA A 143 2.21 -5.10 -3.54
C ALA A 143 3.45 -5.89 -3.04
N ARG A 144 4.18 -6.57 -3.94
CA ARG A 144 5.41 -7.30 -3.58
C ARG A 144 6.53 -6.38 -3.14
N GLN A 145 6.59 -5.17 -3.69
CA GLN A 145 7.62 -4.17 -3.39
C GLN A 145 7.29 -3.33 -2.14
N TYR A 146 6.09 -3.50 -1.55
CA TYR A 146 5.75 -2.78 -0.32
C TYR A 146 6.73 -3.14 0.80
N SER A 147 7.25 -2.11 1.46
CA SER A 147 8.20 -2.27 2.56
C SER A 147 7.92 -1.29 3.69
N LEU A 148 8.47 -1.63 4.85
CA LEU A 148 8.61 -0.71 5.97
C LEU A 148 10.06 -0.22 5.99
N SER A 149 10.25 1.09 6.00
CA SER A 149 11.57 1.67 6.19
C SER A 149 12.04 1.29 7.59
N SER A 150 13.20 0.63 7.72
CA SER A 150 13.80 0.41 9.04
C SER A 150 14.06 1.77 9.68
N LEU A 151 13.57 1.98 10.89
CA LEU A 151 14.16 2.99 11.77
C LEU A 151 15.62 2.57 11.92
N GLU A 152 16.56 3.37 11.39
CA GLU A 152 17.93 3.28 11.87
C GLU A 152 17.85 3.50 13.38
N GLU A 153 18.05 2.45 14.16
CA GLU A 153 18.42 2.60 15.56
C GLU A 153 19.76 3.34 15.52
N ASP A 154 19.72 4.66 15.71
CA ASP A 154 20.90 5.46 15.97
C ASP A 154 21.63 4.78 17.15
N GLY A 155 22.68 4.03 16.82
CA GLY A 155 23.51 3.34 17.76
C GLY A 155 24.13 4.34 18.74
N GLU A 156 23.87 4.09 20.01
CA GLU A 156 24.36 4.79 21.21
C GLU A 156 25.89 4.97 21.24
#